data_AF-A0A9N6YV65-F1
#
_entry.id   AF-A0A9N6YV65-F1
#
_cell.length_a   1.000
_cell.length_b   1.000
_cell.length_c   1.000
_cell.angle_alpha   90.00
_cell.angle_beta   90.00
_cell.angle_gamma   90.00
#
_symmetry.space_group_name_H-M   'P 1'
#
loop_
_entity.id
_entity.type
_entity.pdbx_description
1 polymer ?
#
loop_
_entity_poly.entity_id
_entity_poly.type
_entity_poly.pdbx_seq_one_letter_code
_entity_poly.pdbx_strand_id
1 'polypeptide(L)'
;MELFHELDLGETAAVCYAVEENADLVLLDERDGRRVARRHDLDVTGVIGILLRGAKTGEVNLQHELDALREAGFWISDNLYEQILSEVE
;
A
#
# COMPACT_ATOMS: atom_id res chain seq x y z
N MET A 1 19.77 21.29 -10.01
CA MET A 1 19.74 19.86 -9.64
C MET A 1 18.48 19.67 -8.81
N GLU A 2 17.35 19.54 -9.50
CA GLU A 2 16.01 19.45 -8.88
C GLU A 2 15.72 17.99 -8.56
N LEU A 3 15.83 17.60 -7.29
CA LEU A 3 15.45 16.28 -6.79
C LEU A 3 14.96 16.31 -5.33
N PHE A 4 14.50 17.49 -4.89
CA PHE A 4 13.81 17.72 -3.61
C PHE A 4 12.46 18.34 -4.02
N HIS A 5 11.26 17.82 -3.80
CA HIS A 5 10.72 16.88 -2.84
C HIS A 5 9.43 16.30 -3.45
N GLU A 6 9.40 15.06 -3.91
CA GLU A 6 8.13 14.34 -4.12
C GLU A 6 7.83 13.37 -2.98
N LEU A 7 8.85 13.08 -2.16
CA LEU A 7 8.81 12.10 -1.09
C LEU A 7 9.32 12.72 0.20
N ASP A 8 8.72 12.32 1.33
CA ASP A 8 9.34 12.57 2.61
C ASP A 8 10.62 11.72 2.78
N LEU A 9 11.41 12.05 3.80
CA LEU A 9 12.69 11.38 4.03
C LEU A 9 12.52 9.89 4.41
N GLY A 10 11.44 9.54 5.09
CA GLY A 10 11.13 8.17 5.49
C GLY A 10 10.75 7.29 4.30
N GLU A 11 9.85 7.78 3.45
CA GLU A 11 9.47 7.09 2.21
C GLU A 11 10.67 6.98 1.25
N THR A 12 11.48 8.04 1.14
CA THR A 12 12.72 7.99 0.35
C THR A 12 13.65 6.89 0.86
N ALA A 13 13.89 6.82 2.17
CA ALA A 13 14.74 5.80 2.76
C ALA A 13 14.19 4.37 2.53
N ALA A 14 12.87 4.19 2.65
CA ALA A 14 12.23 2.89 2.42
C ALA A 14 12.38 2.43 0.96
N VAL A 15 12.17 3.33 -0.01
CA VAL A 15 12.34 3.01 -1.44
C VAL A 15 13.81 2.73 -1.76
N CYS A 16 14.74 3.57 -1.30
CA CYS A 16 16.17 3.35 -1.52
C CYS A 16 16.61 1.99 -0.98
N TYR A 17 16.22 1.65 0.25
CA TYR A 17 16.55 0.37 0.85
C TYR A 17 15.96 -0.82 0.08
N ALA A 18 14.70 -0.71 -0.37
CA ALA A 18 14.06 -1.75 -1.18
C ALA A 18 14.79 -1.98 -2.52
N VAL A 19 15.26 -0.90 -3.17
CA VAL A 19 16.08 -1.01 -4.40
C VAL A 19 17.43 -1.65 -4.11
N GLU A 20 18.12 -1.24 -3.05
CA GLU A 20 19.43 -1.78 -2.67
C GLU A 20 19.38 -3.29 -2.38
N GLU A 21 18.33 -3.73 -1.68
CA GLU A 21 18.12 -5.13 -1.32
C GLU A 21 17.50 -5.97 -2.45
N ASN A 22 17.20 -5.36 -3.62
CA ASN A 22 16.48 -6.01 -4.72
C ASN A 22 15.16 -6.66 -4.25
N ALA A 23 14.41 -5.95 -3.40
CA ALA A 23 13.16 -6.44 -2.88
C ALA A 23 12.12 -6.57 -3.99
N ASP A 24 11.33 -7.65 -3.96
CA ASP A 24 10.24 -7.82 -4.93
C ASP A 24 9.09 -6.83 -4.67
N LEU A 25 8.88 -6.43 -3.42
CA LEU A 25 7.70 -5.68 -2.99
C LEU A 25 8.03 -4.66 -1.90
N VAL A 26 7.49 -3.45 -2.05
CA VAL A 26 7.53 -2.39 -1.01
C VAL A 26 6.13 -1.96 -0.59
N LEU A 27 5.96 -1.67 0.71
CA LEU A 27 4.73 -1.11 1.27
C LEU A 27 4.85 0.42 1.33
N LEU A 28 3.99 1.13 0.61
CA LEU A 28 3.94 2.60 0.59
C LEU A 28 2.49 3.07 0.65
N ASP A 29 2.20 4.06 1.48
CA ASP A 29 0.84 4.57 1.69
C ASP A 29 0.53 5.83 0.86
N GLU A 30 1.53 6.62 0.45
CA GLU A 30 1.35 7.83 -0.34
C GLU A 30 1.44 7.59 -1.85
N ARG A 31 0.75 8.44 -2.62
CA ARG A 31 0.69 8.30 -4.09
C ARG A 31 2.05 8.56 -4.74
N ASP A 32 2.81 9.52 -4.23
CA ASP A 32 4.06 9.95 -4.83
C ASP A 32 5.15 8.89 -4.59
N GLY A 33 5.20 8.28 -3.41
CA GLY A 33 6.07 7.13 -3.14
C GLY A 33 5.76 5.93 -4.02
N ARG A 34 4.48 5.60 -4.17
CA ARG A 34 4.05 4.55 -5.11
C ARG A 34 4.46 4.84 -6.56
N ARG A 35 4.56 6.11 -6.96
CA ARG A 35 5.01 6.48 -8.31
C ARG A 35 6.52 6.32 -8.46
N VAL A 36 7.29 6.74 -7.45
CA VAL A 36 8.76 6.62 -7.48
C VAL A 36 9.18 5.15 -7.45
N ALA A 37 8.63 4.33 -6.55
CA ALA A 37 8.96 2.91 -6.48
C ALA A 37 8.72 2.16 -7.81
N ARG A 38 7.60 2.44 -8.49
CA ARG A 38 7.32 1.85 -9.82
C ARG A 38 8.30 2.28 -10.92
N ARG A 39 8.96 3.44 -10.81
CA ARG A 39 10.01 3.84 -11.77
C ARG A 39 11.31 3.04 -11.56
N HIS A 40 11.43 2.37 -10.42
CA HIS A 40 12.54 1.49 -10.07
C HIS A 40 12.15 0.01 -10.14
N ASP A 41 11.09 -0.33 -10.91
CA ASP A 41 10.61 -1.69 -11.13
C ASP A 41 10.23 -2.46 -9.84
N LEU A 42 9.95 -1.75 -8.75
CA LEU A 42 9.44 -2.34 -7.52
C LEU A 42 7.93 -2.52 -7.60
N ASP A 43 7.43 -3.70 -7.23
CA ASP A 43 6.01 -3.85 -6.95
C ASP A 43 5.66 -3.07 -5.68
N VAL A 44 4.46 -2.50 -5.68
CA VAL A 44 4.02 -1.67 -4.57
C VAL A 44 2.68 -2.13 -4.05
N THR A 45 2.60 -2.28 -2.73
CA THR A 45 1.35 -2.52 -2.02
C THR A 45 1.06 -1.40 -1.03
N GLY A 46 -0.19 -1.33 -0.59
CA GLY A 46 -0.64 -0.50 0.53
C GLY A 46 -1.27 -1.39 1.60
N VAL A 47 -1.71 -0.78 2.71
CA VAL A 47 -2.36 -1.50 3.82
C VAL A 47 -3.52 -2.38 3.33
N ILE A 48 -4.37 -1.85 2.44
CA ILE A 48 -5.48 -2.60 1.83
C ILE A 48 -5.00 -3.88 1.11
N GLY A 49 -3.89 -3.81 0.37
CA GLY A 49 -3.36 -4.96 -0.36
C GLY A 49 -2.73 -6.01 0.57
N ILE A 50 -2.34 -5.63 1.79
CA ILE A 50 -1.94 -6.57 2.85
C ILE A 50 -3.18 -7.26 3.42
N LEU A 51 -4.21 -6.49 3.78
CA LEU A 51 -5.47 -7.03 4.30
C LEU A 51 -6.13 -8.00 3.31
N LEU A 52 -6.14 -7.65 2.02
CA LEU A 52 -6.68 -8.51 0.96
C LEU A 52 -5.92 -9.84 0.87
N ARG A 53 -4.59 -9.83 1.04
CA ARG A 53 -3.78 -11.06 1.05
C ARG A 53 -4.11 -11.95 2.24
N GLY A 54 -4.19 -11.38 3.44
CA GLY A 54 -4.59 -12.12 4.65
C GLY A 54 -6.01 -12.66 4.55
N ALA A 55 -6.92 -11.92 3.91
CA ALA A 55 -8.28 -12.38 3.68
C ALA A 55 -8.33 -13.58 2.72
N LYS A 56 -7.55 -13.53 1.62
CA LYS A 56 -7.43 -14.64 0.66
C LYS A 56 -6.83 -15.91 1.29
N THR A 57 -6.08 -15.80 2.39
CA THR A 57 -5.57 -16.96 3.16
C THR A 57 -6.45 -17.35 4.35
N GLY A 58 -7.53 -16.60 4.62
CA GLY A 58 -8.43 -16.84 5.75
C GLY A 58 -7.88 -16.40 7.11
N GLU A 59 -6.79 -15.62 7.13
CA GLU A 59 -6.14 -15.12 8.35
C GLU A 59 -6.90 -13.96 8.98
N VAL A 60 -7.59 -13.15 8.17
CA VAL A 60 -8.37 -12.00 8.63
C VAL A 60 -9.74 -11.96 7.96
N ASN A 61 -10.71 -11.35 8.64
CA ASN A 61 -12.00 -11.01 8.03
C ASN A 61 -11.87 -9.64 7.33
N LEU A 62 -11.87 -9.64 5.99
CA LEU A 62 -11.61 -8.43 5.21
C LEU A 62 -12.54 -7.27 5.55
N GLN A 63 -13.84 -7.54 5.66
CA GLN A 63 -14.83 -6.50 5.96
C GLN A 63 -14.56 -5.88 7.34
N HIS A 64 -14.31 -6.71 8.34
CA HIS A 64 -13.98 -6.25 9.70
C HIS A 64 -12.75 -5.34 9.72
N GLU A 65 -11.67 -5.73 9.03
CA GLU A 65 -10.43 -4.94 9.01
C GLU A 65 -10.57 -3.63 8.22
N LEU A 66 -11.34 -3.63 7.12
CA LEU A 66 -11.63 -2.41 6.37
C LEU A 66 -12.48 -1.42 7.17
N ASP A 67 -13.44 -1.92 7.95
CA ASP A 67 -14.26 -1.11 8.85
C ASP A 67 -13.40 -0.51 9.97
N ALA A 68 -12.56 -1.32 10.60
CA ALA A 68 -11.62 -0.86 11.63
C ALA A 68 -10.67 0.24 11.11
N LEU A 69 -10.18 0.12 9.87
CA LEU A 69 -9.38 1.17 9.23
C LEU A 69 -10.16 2.48 9.07
N ARG A 70 -11.41 2.43 8.60
CA ARG A 70 -12.27 3.61 8.45
C ARG A 70 -12.54 4.27 9.81
N GLU A 71 -12.82 3.48 10.84
CA GLU A 71 -13.02 3.97 12.21
C GLU A 71 -11.76 4.64 12.79
N ALA A 72 -10.58 4.14 12.43
CA ALA A 72 -9.30 4.75 12.78
C ALA A 72 -8.97 6.03 11.98
N GLY A 73 -9.83 6.43 11.04
CA GLY A 73 -9.69 7.65 10.24
C GLY A 73 -9.00 7.45 8.89
N PHE A 74 -8.76 6.21 8.46
CA PHE A 74 -8.21 5.92 7.13
C PHE A 74 -9.29 6.11 6.05
N TRP A 75 -9.03 6.97 5.07
CA TRP A 75 -9.99 7.23 4.01
C TRP A 75 -9.99 6.11 2.95
N ILE A 76 -11.14 5.48 2.78
CA ILE A 76 -11.42 4.50 1.72
C ILE A 76 -12.71 4.93 1.04
N SER A 77 -12.69 5.20 -0.27
CA SER A 77 -13.93 5.51 -1.00
C SER A 77 -14.87 4.31 -1.01
N ASP A 78 -16.19 4.54 -1.04
CA ASP A 78 -17.18 3.45 -1.06
C ASP A 78 -17.00 2.54 -2.27
N ASN A 79 -16.69 3.11 -3.43
CA ASN A 79 -16.41 2.34 -4.64
C ASN A 79 -15.20 1.40 -4.47
N LEU A 80 -14.11 1.89 -3.87
CA LEU A 80 -12.93 1.07 -3.62
C LEU A 80 -13.24 -0.01 -2.58
N TYR A 81 -13.97 0.34 -1.52
CA TYR A 81 -14.38 -0.58 -0.47
C TYR A 81 -15.20 -1.75 -1.04
N GLU A 82 -16.23 -1.46 -1.85
CA GLU A 82 -17.04 -2.48 -2.52
C GLU A 82 -16.22 -3.35 -3.48
N GLN A 83 -15.35 -2.72 -4.29
CA GLN A 83 -14.46 -3.45 -5.20
C GLN A 83 -13.58 -4.45 -4.44
N ILE A 84 -12.99 -4.05 -3.32
CA ILE A 84 -12.11 -4.90 -2.52
C ILE A 84 -12.87 -6.07 -1.91
N LEU A 85 -14.11 -5.87 -1.44
CA LEU A 85 -14.89 -6.96 -0.84
C LEU A 85 -15.24 -8.04 -1.87
N SER A 86 -15.58 -7.65 -3.10
CA SER A 86 -15.87 -8.61 -4.19
C SER A 86 -14.66 -9.45 -4.66
N GLU A 87 -13.43 -9.13 -4.23
CA GLU A 87 -12.22 -9.89 -4.60
C GLU A 87 -12.02 -11.17 -3.77
N VAL A 88 -12.80 -11.36 -2.71
CA VAL A 88 -12.70 -12.50 -1.77
C VAL A 88 -14.00 -13.32 -1.70
N GLU A 89 -15.06 -12.88 -2.39
CA GLU A 89 -16.29 -13.67 -2.56
C GLU A 89 -16.13 -14.87 -3.50
#